data_AF-A0A2H3I6S3-F1
#
_entry.id   AF-A0A2H3I6S3-F1
#
_cell.length_a   1.000
_cell.length_b   1.000
_cell.length_c   1.000
_cell.angle_alpha   90.00
_cell.angle_beta   90.00
_cell.angle_gamma   90.00
#
_symmetry.space_group_name_H-M   'P 1'
#
loop_
_entity.id
_entity.type
_entity.pdbx_description
1 polymer ?
#
loop_
_entity_poly.entity_id
_entity_poly.type
_entity_poly.pdbx_seq_one_letter_code
_entity_poly.pdbx_strand_id
1 'polypeptide(L)'
;MYFTKAFGLLAAFSALASAAPTSINSTNTDTNTTTTTATTHGTANTGGNGGNVNIHNNMQDAIYYTESWRTNPNGGGISIKMAMKPEQVDVLQYEYTLQGDTIFWDLSIIDMGTSSQFTKVGFAVTSNDSGCPSATCAPGDTACADAYLVWNDDHAIDGCPAGTQMTLNVGPSS
;
A
#
# COMPACT_ATOMS: atom_id res chain seq x y z
N MET A 1 46.59 -30.66 -34.02
CA MET A 1 47.04 -30.87 -32.63
C MET A 1 45.79 -31.05 -31.77
N TYR A 2 45.66 -32.19 -31.11
CA TYR A 2 44.55 -32.54 -30.21
C TYR A 2 45.03 -32.47 -28.75
N PHE A 3 44.06 -32.56 -27.82
CA PHE A 3 44.12 -32.61 -26.35
C PHE A 3 44.09 -31.24 -25.68
N THR A 4 43.14 -30.98 -24.76
CA THR A 4 43.29 -31.26 -23.31
C THR A 4 41.93 -31.05 -22.63
N LYS A 5 41.26 -32.12 -22.17
CA LYS A 5 41.07 -32.61 -20.78
C LYS A 5 39.70 -32.30 -20.16
N ALA A 6 39.08 -33.38 -19.69
CA ALA A 6 37.90 -33.42 -18.85
C ALA A 6 38.22 -33.07 -17.40
N PHE A 7 37.26 -32.48 -16.70
CA PHE A 7 37.06 -32.62 -15.26
C PHE A 7 35.56 -32.68 -15.00
N GLY A 8 35.10 -33.81 -14.45
CA GLY A 8 33.77 -33.94 -13.87
C GLY A 8 33.83 -33.72 -12.36
N LEU A 9 32.68 -33.35 -11.78
CA LEU A 9 32.31 -33.70 -10.42
C LEU A 9 30.80 -33.53 -10.25
N LEU A 10 30.14 -34.62 -9.87
CA LEU A 10 28.75 -34.68 -9.42
C LEU A 10 28.59 -33.87 -8.14
N ALA A 11 27.48 -33.13 -8.03
CA ALA A 11 26.91 -32.72 -6.75
C ALA A 11 25.49 -33.27 -6.66
N ALA A 12 25.30 -34.27 -5.81
CA ALA A 12 23.99 -34.76 -5.39
C ALA A 12 23.44 -33.80 -4.32
N PHE A 13 22.24 -33.25 -4.53
CA PHE A 13 21.53 -32.51 -3.49
C PHE A 13 20.38 -33.36 -2.97
N SER A 14 20.48 -33.66 -1.68
CA SER A 14 19.59 -34.44 -0.84
C SER A 14 18.23 -33.77 -0.64
N ALA A 15 17.19 -34.60 -0.64
CA ALA A 15 15.81 -34.26 -0.34
C ALA A 15 15.66 -33.62 1.05
N LEU A 16 14.94 -32.49 1.12
CA LEU A 16 14.43 -31.93 2.36
C LEU A 16 12.99 -32.40 2.57
N ALA A 17 12.72 -32.84 3.79
CA ALA A 17 11.52 -33.53 4.24
C ALA A 17 10.26 -32.64 4.22
N SER A 18 9.13 -33.27 3.92
CA SER A 18 7.79 -32.73 4.08
C SER A 18 7.42 -32.63 5.57
N ALA A 19 7.23 -31.42 6.08
CA ALA A 19 6.56 -31.19 7.36
C ALA A 19 5.10 -30.80 7.08
N ALA A 20 4.17 -31.72 7.34
CA ALA A 20 2.75 -31.42 7.42
C ALA A 20 2.45 -30.79 8.80
N PRO A 21 1.74 -29.67 8.89
CA PRO A 21 1.27 -29.19 10.17
C PRO A 21 0.14 -30.09 10.68
N THR A 22 0.35 -30.64 11.87
CA THR A 22 -0.67 -31.28 12.69
C THR A 22 -1.73 -30.27 13.10
N SER A 23 -3.01 -30.59 12.85
CA SER A 23 -4.16 -29.91 13.42
C SER A 23 -4.20 -30.12 14.94
N ILE A 24 -4.20 -29.03 15.72
CA ILE A 24 -4.65 -29.04 17.11
C ILE A 24 -5.87 -28.13 17.20
N ASN A 25 -6.92 -28.73 17.76
CA ASN A 25 -8.28 -28.23 17.85
C ASN A 25 -8.45 -27.42 19.15
N SER A 26 -9.14 -26.29 19.04
CA SER A 26 -10.05 -25.68 20.02
C SER A 26 -9.52 -25.29 21.41
N THR A 27 -9.44 -23.98 21.64
CA THR A 27 -10.12 -23.38 22.80
C THR A 27 -11.00 -22.24 22.32
N ASN A 28 -12.30 -22.53 22.32
CA ASN A 28 -13.39 -21.60 22.20
C ASN A 28 -13.27 -20.52 23.30
N THR A 29 -13.17 -19.25 22.92
CA THR A 29 -13.46 -18.13 23.82
C THR A 29 -14.40 -17.21 23.06
N ASP A 30 -15.69 -17.54 23.19
CA ASP A 30 -16.79 -16.67 22.84
C ASP A 30 -16.60 -15.30 23.48
N THR A 31 -16.29 -14.29 22.66
CA THR A 31 -16.57 -12.90 23.01
C THR A 31 -17.45 -12.34 21.91
N ASN A 32 -18.75 -12.36 22.18
CA ASN A 32 -19.78 -11.79 21.34
C ASN A 32 -19.53 -10.28 21.18
N THR A 33 -19.09 -9.85 20.01
CA THR A 33 -19.16 -8.44 19.60
C THR A 33 -19.67 -8.40 18.17
N THR A 34 -20.95 -8.07 18.06
CA THR A 34 -21.66 -7.81 16.81
C THR A 34 -20.96 -6.68 16.07
N THR A 35 -20.32 -6.96 14.93
CA THR A 35 -19.96 -5.92 13.95
C THR A 35 -20.06 -6.51 12.55
N THR A 36 -20.80 -5.75 11.75
CA THR A 36 -21.36 -6.01 10.43
C THR A 36 -20.33 -6.52 9.41
N THR A 37 -20.73 -7.52 8.64
CA THR A 37 -20.00 -8.11 7.52
C THR A 37 -19.61 -7.04 6.48
N ALA A 38 -18.35 -6.59 6.51
CA ALA A 38 -17.68 -5.99 5.36
C ALA A 38 -16.76 -7.06 4.76
N THR A 39 -16.95 -7.38 3.49
CA THR A 39 -16.10 -8.31 2.72
C THR A 39 -14.67 -7.80 2.65
N THR A 40 -13.80 -8.30 3.53
CA THR A 40 -12.35 -8.13 3.46
C THR A 40 -11.78 -9.09 2.42
N HIS A 41 -11.29 -8.57 1.30
CA HIS A 41 -10.34 -9.27 0.44
C HIS A 41 -8.94 -8.71 0.74
N GLY A 42 -8.33 -9.23 1.80
CA GLY A 42 -6.95 -8.95 2.16
C GLY A 42 -6.33 -10.22 2.73
N THR A 43 -5.47 -10.87 1.96
CA THR A 43 -4.60 -11.94 2.46
C THR A 43 -3.57 -11.28 3.37
N ALA A 44 -3.74 -11.42 4.68
CA ALA A 44 -2.78 -10.93 5.67
C ALA A 44 -1.46 -11.68 5.50
N ASN A 45 -0.41 -10.98 5.04
CA ASN A 45 0.95 -11.49 5.04
C ASN A 45 1.61 -11.04 6.35
N THR A 46 1.72 -11.95 7.31
CA THR A 46 2.32 -11.69 8.63
C THR A 46 3.84 -11.71 8.52
N GLY A 47 4.45 -10.54 8.31
CA GLY A 47 5.90 -10.43 8.15
C GLY A 47 6.42 -9.00 8.31
N GLY A 48 6.17 -8.38 9.46
CA GLY A 48 6.82 -7.11 9.80
C GLY A 48 6.25 -6.50 11.06
N ASN A 49 7.13 -6.03 11.94
CA ASN A 49 6.83 -5.05 12.99
C ASN A 49 6.58 -3.68 12.33
N GLY A 50 5.72 -3.67 11.30
CA GLY A 50 5.68 -2.66 10.25
C GLY A 50 4.41 -1.84 10.32
N GLY A 51 4.55 -0.58 9.93
CA GLY A 51 3.43 0.32 9.75
C GLY A 51 2.48 -0.14 8.63
N ASN A 52 1.52 0.72 8.33
CA ASN A 52 0.47 0.45 7.36
C ASN A 52 -0.05 1.76 6.76
N VAL A 53 -0.77 1.64 5.64
CA VAL A 53 -1.64 2.70 5.15
C VAL A 53 -3.09 2.34 5.43
N ASN A 54 -3.83 3.30 5.99
CA ASN A 54 -5.27 3.30 6.04
C ASN A 54 -5.81 4.28 5.01
N ILE A 55 -6.84 3.87 4.26
CA ILE A 55 -7.53 4.72 3.31
C ILE A 55 -8.98 4.81 3.76
N HIS A 56 -9.39 6.02 4.10
CA HIS A 56 -10.72 6.36 4.57
C HIS A 56 -11.41 7.20 3.51
N ASN A 57 -12.41 6.62 2.86
CA ASN A 57 -13.32 7.38 2.03
C ASN A 57 -14.49 7.86 2.89
N ASN A 58 -14.54 9.14 3.22
CA ASN A 58 -15.55 9.75 4.08
C ASN A 58 -16.73 10.37 3.30
N MET A 59 -16.97 9.90 2.06
CA MET A 59 -18.14 10.31 1.27
C MET A 59 -19.40 9.51 1.67
N GLN A 60 -20.45 9.54 0.84
CA GLN A 60 -21.79 9.00 1.17
C GLN A 60 -21.79 7.54 1.67
N ASP A 61 -20.93 6.70 1.11
CA ASP A 61 -20.68 5.34 1.59
C ASP A 61 -19.25 5.25 2.12
N ALA A 62 -19.11 5.17 3.45
CA ALA A 62 -17.80 5.13 4.07
C ALA A 62 -17.10 3.80 3.74
N ILE A 63 -15.95 3.89 3.06
CA ILE A 63 -15.13 2.72 2.69
C ILE A 63 -13.78 2.85 3.38
N TYR A 64 -13.37 1.76 4.03
CA TYR A 64 -12.10 1.62 4.71
C TYR A 64 -11.26 0.54 4.03
N TYR A 65 -10.03 0.88 3.68
CA TYR A 65 -9.05 -0.07 3.18
C TYR A 65 -7.77 0.06 4.00
N THR A 66 -7.16 -1.07 4.35
CA THR A 66 -5.91 -1.10 5.09
C THR A 66 -4.96 -2.10 4.43
N GLU A 67 -3.71 -1.69 4.23
CA GLU A 67 -2.64 -2.56 3.78
C GLU A 67 -1.38 -2.34 4.65
N SER A 68 -0.81 -3.42 5.16
CA SER A 68 0.52 -3.38 5.78
C SER A 68 1.59 -3.13 4.73
N TRP A 69 2.66 -2.40 5.08
CA TRP A 69 3.75 -2.19 4.15
C TRP A 69 4.33 -3.52 3.65
N ARG A 70 4.57 -3.58 2.35
CA ARG A 70 5.22 -4.72 1.69
C ARG A 70 6.15 -4.24 0.58
N THR A 71 7.07 -5.10 0.20
CA THR A 71 7.91 -4.89 -0.98
C THR A 71 7.21 -5.42 -2.24
N ASN A 72 7.45 -4.78 -3.38
CA ASN A 72 7.05 -5.34 -4.68
C ASN A 72 8.06 -6.42 -5.10
N PRO A 73 7.64 -7.66 -5.40
CA PRO A 73 8.54 -8.73 -5.84
C PRO A 73 9.39 -8.37 -7.08
N ASN A 74 8.91 -7.44 -7.91
CA ASN A 74 9.60 -6.98 -9.11
C ASN A 74 10.58 -5.82 -8.86
N GLY A 75 10.76 -5.38 -7.60
CA GLY A 75 11.77 -4.38 -7.22
C GLY A 75 11.38 -2.91 -7.42
N GLY A 76 10.11 -2.60 -7.71
CA GLY A 76 9.60 -1.23 -7.84
C GLY A 76 8.66 -0.79 -6.71
N GLY A 77 8.07 0.39 -6.84
CA GLY A 77 7.02 0.87 -5.94
C GLY A 77 5.71 0.09 -6.07
N ILE A 78 4.80 0.36 -5.17
CA ILE A 78 3.42 -0.14 -5.13
C ILE A 78 2.50 1.06 -5.26
N SER A 79 1.50 0.96 -6.13
CA SER A 79 0.51 2.02 -6.35
C SER A 79 -0.87 1.48 -5.97
N ILE A 80 -1.47 2.06 -4.94
CA ILE A 80 -2.86 1.78 -4.54
C ILE A 80 -3.74 2.76 -5.31
N LYS A 81 -4.48 2.23 -6.28
CA LYS A 81 -5.30 3.02 -7.21
C LYS A 81 -6.75 3.04 -6.75
N MET A 82 -7.33 4.23 -6.68
CA MET A 82 -8.70 4.46 -6.25
C MET A 82 -9.49 5.15 -7.36
N ALA A 83 -10.68 4.64 -7.64
CA ALA A 83 -11.61 5.23 -8.59
C ALA A 83 -13.02 5.23 -7.99
N MET A 84 -13.82 6.25 -8.33
CA MET A 84 -15.23 6.31 -7.91
C MET A 84 -16.18 5.67 -8.92
N LYS A 85 -15.63 5.19 -10.04
CA LYS A 85 -16.38 4.61 -11.15
C LYS A 85 -15.82 3.22 -11.47
N PRO A 86 -16.67 2.21 -11.75
CA PRO A 86 -16.22 0.87 -12.11
C PRO A 86 -15.28 0.81 -13.32
N GLU A 87 -15.37 1.80 -14.21
CA GLU A 87 -14.53 1.94 -15.40
C GLU A 87 -13.08 2.34 -15.08
N GLN A 88 -12.76 2.63 -13.81
CA GLN A 88 -11.42 3.01 -13.34
C GLN A 88 -10.85 4.24 -14.05
N VAL A 89 -11.68 5.28 -14.16
CA VAL A 89 -11.29 6.61 -14.63
C VAL A 89 -11.25 7.59 -13.47
N ASP A 90 -10.55 8.72 -13.65
CA ASP A 90 -10.32 9.73 -12.62
C ASP A 90 -9.61 9.14 -11.39
N VAL A 91 -8.44 8.52 -11.60
CA VAL A 91 -7.79 7.65 -10.62
C VAL A 91 -6.85 8.44 -9.70
N LEU A 92 -7.18 8.47 -8.41
CA LEU A 92 -6.26 8.89 -7.36
C LEU A 92 -5.34 7.73 -7.00
N GLN A 93 -4.05 8.01 -6.78
CA GLN A 93 -3.05 6.99 -6.48
C GLN A 93 -2.31 7.37 -5.20
N TYR A 94 -2.21 6.40 -4.29
CA TYR A 94 -1.26 6.45 -3.19
C TYR A 94 -0.12 5.50 -3.54
N GLU A 95 1.06 6.05 -3.80
CA GLU A 95 2.22 5.25 -4.19
C GLU A 95 3.19 5.15 -3.03
N TYR A 96 3.84 3.99 -2.89
CA TYR A 96 4.83 3.79 -1.85
C TYR A 96 5.91 2.78 -2.23
N THR A 97 7.09 2.94 -1.64
CA THR A 97 8.20 1.99 -1.73
C THR A 97 8.78 1.77 -0.34
N LEU A 98 8.68 0.53 0.16
CA LEU A 98 9.35 0.12 1.37
C LEU A 98 10.81 -0.23 1.05
N GLN A 99 11.75 0.50 1.62
CA GLN A 99 13.19 0.25 1.45
C GLN A 99 13.90 0.35 2.81
N GLY A 100 14.37 -0.79 3.32
CA GLY A 100 14.99 -0.86 4.64
C GLY A 100 14.01 -0.43 5.74
N ASP A 101 14.42 0.52 6.56
CA ASP A 101 13.61 1.09 7.65
C ASP A 101 12.85 2.35 7.24
N THR A 102 12.74 2.61 5.93
CA THR A 102 12.06 3.80 5.39
C THR A 102 10.91 3.40 4.47
N ILE A 103 9.76 4.01 4.67
CA ILE A 103 8.65 4.04 3.71
C ILE A 103 8.74 5.36 2.94
N PHE A 104 9.01 5.26 1.64
CA PHE A 104 8.87 6.37 0.71
C PHE A 104 7.45 6.37 0.17
N TRP A 105 6.79 7.51 0.11
CA TRP A 105 5.40 7.58 -0.36
C TRP A 105 5.12 8.90 -1.07
N ASP A 106 4.05 8.89 -1.86
CA ASP A 106 3.55 10.06 -2.57
C ASP A 106 2.06 9.92 -2.92
N LEU A 107 1.45 11.05 -3.26
CA LEU A 107 0.14 11.12 -3.90
C LEU A 107 0.32 11.44 -5.37
N SER A 108 -0.34 10.67 -6.23
CA SER A 108 -0.33 10.92 -7.67
C SER A 108 -1.74 11.13 -8.20
N ILE A 109 -1.91 12.27 -8.91
CA ILE A 109 -3.16 12.67 -9.56
C ILE A 109 -3.02 12.76 -11.07
N ILE A 110 -1.96 12.18 -11.64
CA ILE A 110 -1.69 12.19 -13.08
C ILE A 110 -2.83 11.59 -13.93
N ASP A 111 -3.52 10.59 -13.38
CA ASP A 111 -4.64 9.91 -14.01
C ASP A 111 -6.02 10.47 -13.56
N MET A 112 -6.03 11.62 -12.87
CA MET A 112 -7.25 12.34 -12.51
C MET A 112 -7.62 13.40 -13.54
N GLY A 113 -8.86 13.39 -14.01
CA GLY A 113 -9.41 14.52 -14.74
C GLY A 113 -9.61 15.74 -13.84
N THR A 114 -9.53 16.94 -14.42
CA THR A 114 -9.73 18.21 -13.69
C THR A 114 -11.11 18.39 -13.06
N SER A 115 -12.11 17.60 -13.50
CA SER A 115 -13.46 17.56 -12.94
C SER A 115 -13.70 16.35 -12.04
N SER A 116 -12.65 15.63 -11.64
CA SER A 116 -12.71 14.45 -10.78
C SER A 116 -13.47 14.75 -9.50
N GLN A 117 -14.24 13.76 -9.04
CA GLN A 117 -14.94 13.86 -7.77
C GLN A 117 -13.95 13.91 -6.58
N PHE A 118 -12.74 13.32 -6.70
CA PHE A 118 -11.69 13.44 -5.70
C PHE A 118 -11.25 14.90 -5.52
N THR A 119 -11.02 15.63 -6.61
CA THR A 119 -10.71 17.05 -6.57
C THR A 119 -11.83 17.86 -5.92
N LYS A 120 -13.10 17.57 -6.25
CA LYS A 120 -14.23 18.32 -5.69
C LYS A 120 -14.34 18.19 -4.18
N VAL A 121 -14.00 17.03 -3.62
CA VAL A 121 -14.17 16.75 -2.18
C VAL A 121 -12.89 16.95 -1.37
N GLY A 122 -11.73 17.01 -2.03
CA GLY A 122 -10.43 17.11 -1.39
C GLY A 122 -9.96 15.80 -0.75
N PHE A 123 -8.69 15.74 -0.39
CA PHE A 123 -8.08 14.60 0.28
C PHE A 123 -6.78 15.00 0.99
N ALA A 124 -6.41 14.24 2.01
CA ALA A 124 -5.20 14.51 2.79
C ALA A 124 -4.58 13.22 3.32
N VAL A 125 -3.25 13.17 3.35
CA VAL A 125 -2.47 12.12 4.01
C VAL A 125 -1.91 12.66 5.32
N THR A 126 -2.15 11.93 6.40
CA THR A 126 -1.57 12.20 7.72
C THR A 126 -0.87 10.95 8.25
N SER A 127 -0.07 11.12 9.29
CA SER A 127 0.68 10.05 9.96
C SER A 127 0.40 10.03 11.45
N ASN A 128 0.64 8.89 12.09
CA ASN A 128 0.71 8.80 13.55
C ASN A 128 2.07 9.28 14.13
N ASP A 129 3.02 9.62 13.26
CA ASP A 129 4.32 10.18 13.61
C ASP A 129 4.38 11.65 13.18
N SER A 130 4.54 12.57 14.14
CA SER A 130 4.60 14.02 13.84
C SER A 130 5.86 14.45 13.09
N GLY A 131 6.88 13.60 13.01
CA GLY A 131 8.09 13.82 12.20
C GLY A 131 7.91 13.49 10.73
N CYS A 132 6.80 12.86 10.36
CA CYS A 132 6.46 12.52 8.99
C CYS A 132 5.77 13.68 8.25
N PRO A 133 6.07 13.88 6.96
CA PRO A 133 5.33 14.81 6.13
C PRO A 133 3.84 14.46 6.03
N SER A 134 3.05 15.47 5.67
CA SER A 134 1.62 15.35 5.37
C SER A 134 1.34 16.04 4.06
N ALA A 135 0.40 15.51 3.28
CA ALA A 135 -0.04 16.10 2.03
C ALA A 135 -1.52 16.50 2.14
N THR A 136 -1.91 17.65 1.59
CA THR A 136 -3.30 18.10 1.57
C THR A 136 -3.68 18.74 0.24
N CYS A 137 -4.61 18.11 -0.45
CA CYS A 137 -5.29 18.67 -1.61
C CYS A 137 -6.67 19.21 -1.18
N ALA A 138 -6.80 20.53 -1.14
CA ALA A 138 -8.04 21.17 -0.72
C ALA A 138 -9.19 20.87 -1.70
N PRO A 139 -10.46 20.88 -1.24
CA PRO A 139 -11.61 20.76 -2.12
C PRO A 139 -11.59 21.82 -3.23
N GLY A 140 -11.67 21.37 -4.48
CA GLY A 140 -11.61 22.19 -5.69
C GLY A 140 -10.19 22.51 -6.19
N ASP A 141 -9.15 22.09 -5.50
CA ASP A 141 -7.76 22.31 -5.93
C ASP A 141 -7.35 21.32 -7.03
N THR A 142 -7.40 21.79 -8.28
CA THR A 142 -6.98 21.02 -9.45
C THR A 142 -5.47 20.96 -9.64
N ALA A 143 -4.72 21.83 -8.96
CA ALA A 143 -3.28 21.93 -9.08
C ALA A 143 -2.56 21.13 -7.98
N CYS A 144 -3.21 20.90 -6.84
CA CYS A 144 -2.67 20.27 -5.63
C CYS A 144 -1.14 20.12 -5.59
N ALA A 145 -0.47 21.11 -4.99
CA ALA A 145 1.00 21.16 -4.94
C ALA A 145 1.64 19.99 -4.17
N ASP A 146 0.88 19.30 -3.32
CA ASP A 146 1.35 18.17 -2.52
C ASP A 146 1.17 16.80 -3.25
N ALA A 147 0.80 16.81 -4.52
CA ALA A 147 0.62 15.60 -5.33
C ALA A 147 1.30 15.72 -6.69
N TYR A 148 1.75 14.59 -7.23
CA TYR A 148 2.32 14.51 -8.56
C TYR A 148 1.29 14.85 -9.64
N LEU A 149 1.65 15.84 -10.46
CA LEU A 149 0.90 16.26 -11.63
C LEU A 149 1.47 15.67 -12.94
N VAL A 150 2.75 15.28 -12.94
CA VAL A 150 3.50 14.88 -14.15
C VAL A 150 4.41 13.68 -13.83
N TRP A 151 4.54 12.75 -14.79
CA TRP A 151 5.25 11.47 -14.61
C TRP A 151 6.75 11.58 -14.28
N ASN A 152 7.37 12.74 -14.51
CA ASN A 152 8.80 12.99 -14.29
C ASN A 152 9.08 14.00 -13.18
N ASP A 153 8.05 14.34 -12.41
CA ASP A 153 8.21 15.13 -11.20
C ASP A 153 8.75 14.19 -10.11
N ASP A 154 9.87 14.57 -9.49
CA ASP A 154 10.54 13.84 -8.41
C ASP A 154 10.46 14.61 -7.08
N HIS A 155 9.70 15.71 -7.03
CA HIS A 155 9.67 16.62 -5.88
C HIS A 155 8.75 16.18 -4.73
N ALA A 156 7.81 15.26 -4.95
CA ALA A 156 6.81 14.87 -3.95
C ALA A 156 7.05 13.48 -3.33
N ILE A 157 8.32 13.01 -3.29
CA ILE A 157 8.67 11.80 -2.53
C ILE A 157 8.86 12.17 -1.07
N ASP A 158 7.91 11.79 -0.23
CA ASP A 158 8.00 11.90 1.22
C ASP A 158 8.61 10.63 1.83
N GLY A 159 9.31 10.79 2.95
CA GLY A 159 10.01 9.70 3.63
C GLY A 159 9.62 9.62 5.11
N CYS A 160 9.33 8.40 5.56
CA CYS A 160 8.90 8.11 6.93
C CYS A 160 9.58 6.84 7.47
N PRO A 161 9.70 6.67 8.79
CA PRO A 161 10.05 5.38 9.37
C PRO A 161 9.09 4.27 8.90
N ALA A 162 9.60 3.08 8.60
CA ALA A 162 8.79 1.95 8.15
C ALA A 162 7.77 1.45 9.20
N GLY A 163 7.89 1.89 10.45
CA GLY A 163 6.90 1.65 11.51
C GLY A 163 5.69 2.59 11.48
N THR A 164 5.73 3.64 10.65
CA THR A 164 4.70 4.68 10.62
C THR A 164 3.40 4.18 10.02
N GLN A 165 2.29 4.51 10.68
CA GLN A 165 0.95 4.40 10.12
C GLN A 165 0.61 5.68 9.39
N MET A 166 0.29 5.56 8.10
CA MET A 166 -0.22 6.64 7.26
C MET A 166 -1.74 6.50 7.12
N THR A 167 -2.45 7.61 6.99
CA THR A 167 -3.89 7.64 6.75
C THR A 167 -4.21 8.61 5.63
N LEU A 168 -4.70 8.11 4.51
CA LEU A 168 -5.30 8.89 3.43
C LEU A 168 -6.79 9.06 3.73
N ASN A 169 -7.23 10.30 3.94
CA ASN A 169 -8.63 10.67 4.07
C ASN A 169 -9.10 11.32 2.77
N VAL A 170 -10.18 10.81 2.19
CA VAL A 170 -10.85 11.36 1.00
C VAL A 170 -12.19 11.95 1.40
N GLY A 171 -12.42 13.19 0.96
CA GLY A 171 -13.61 13.95 1.32
C GLY A 171 -13.48 14.71 2.64
N PRO A 172 -14.56 15.36 3.09
CA PRO A 172 -14.52 16.16 4.30
C PRO A 172 -14.06 15.29 5.47
N SER A 173 -12.98 15.71 6.12
CA SER A 173 -12.62 15.25 7.46
C SER A 173 -13.76 15.68 8.40
N SER A 174 -14.60 14.73 8.78
CA SER A 174 -15.69 14.94 9.75
C SER A 174 -15.17 15.48 11.07
#